data_AF-A0A9D1FCL3-F1
#
_entry.id   AF-A0A9D1FCL3-F1
#
_cell.length_a   1.000
_cell.length_b   1.000
_cell.length_c   1.000
_cell.angle_alpha   90.00
_cell.angle_beta   90.00
_cell.angle_gamma   90.00
#
_symmetry.space_group_name_H-M   'P 1'
#
loop_
_entity.id
_entity.type
_entity.pdbx_description
1 polymer ?
#
loop_
_entity_poly.entity_id
_entity_poly.type
_entity_poly.pdbx_seq_one_letter_code
_entity_poly.pdbx_strand_id
1 'polypeptide(L)'
;MQKEGGSLRAKIAAGLACLALALAAALLPARRAEGEAETPGREGYYGADADISFAALSGGELVQTTMAEWLPGVVAAEMPASFEDEALRAQAVAARTYILHLMGSGKAAHSEAAVCDDPACCKAHLDRESLRGSWGGSFDSNYEKVFEAASSTDGQYLAWEGEAIEAVFHSSSAGMTEDAAEVWSARPYLVSVSSPETAGDVPDYVTSVEVSPEDFAAKLTALRPGADLSGGPAGWLGPLERDGSGRVESVEIGGESFTGQELREAFSLRSTAFTLDCTGEAFLFTVTGYGHGVGMSQYGANVMAEGGADYREILAHYYPGTELVGA
;
A
#
# COMPACT_ATOMS: atom_id res chain seq x y z
N MET A 1 38.87 -23.76 -44.25
CA MET A 1 37.70 -24.62 -44.51
C MET A 1 36.65 -24.31 -43.45
N GLN A 2 35.43 -23.96 -43.91
CA GLN A 2 34.14 -23.78 -43.20
C GLN A 2 34.08 -22.64 -42.14
N LYS A 3 33.35 -21.53 -42.37
CA LYS A 3 31.86 -21.31 -42.43
C LYS A 3 31.18 -21.66 -41.10
N GLU A 4 30.23 -20.92 -40.53
CA GLU A 4 29.43 -19.71 -40.84
C GLU A 4 28.63 -19.38 -39.56
N GLY A 5 28.09 -18.16 -39.42
CA GLY A 5 26.82 -17.94 -38.72
C GLY A 5 26.85 -17.02 -37.50
N GLY A 6 26.50 -15.75 -37.68
CA GLY A 6 26.16 -14.83 -36.60
C GLY A 6 24.72 -14.96 -36.11
N SER A 7 24.40 -14.34 -34.97
CA SER A 7 23.15 -13.62 -34.78
C SER A 7 23.26 -12.67 -33.59
N LEU A 8 23.13 -11.39 -33.92
CA LEU A 8 22.66 -10.30 -33.08
C LEU A 8 21.34 -10.70 -32.38
N ARG A 9 21.20 -10.42 -31.07
CA ARG A 9 19.94 -9.97 -30.43
C ARG A 9 20.18 -9.56 -28.98
N ALA A 10 20.03 -8.27 -28.75
CA ALA A 10 19.86 -7.64 -27.46
C ALA A 10 18.56 -8.12 -26.78
N LYS A 11 18.61 -8.24 -25.44
CA LYS A 11 17.45 -8.02 -24.56
C LYS A 11 17.96 -7.32 -23.31
N ILE A 12 17.69 -6.01 -23.25
CA ILE A 12 17.81 -5.19 -22.05
C ILE A 12 16.64 -5.59 -21.16
N ALA A 13 16.92 -6.12 -19.98
CA ALA A 13 15.93 -6.30 -18.92
C ALA A 13 15.92 -5.02 -18.08
N ALA A 14 14.84 -4.25 -18.16
CA ALA A 14 14.55 -3.19 -17.20
C ALA A 14 14.06 -3.87 -15.92
N GLY A 15 14.90 -3.86 -14.89
CA GLY A 15 14.58 -4.42 -13.58
C GLY A 15 13.74 -3.45 -12.76
N LEU A 16 12.57 -3.91 -12.33
CA LEU A 16 11.83 -3.35 -11.21
C LEU A 16 12.71 -3.42 -9.96
N ALA A 17 13.15 -2.26 -9.46
CA ALA A 17 13.82 -2.16 -8.17
C ALA A 17 12.77 -1.99 -7.08
N CYS A 18 12.25 -3.10 -6.55
CA CYS A 18 11.58 -3.12 -5.25
C CYS A 18 12.66 -3.17 -4.16
N LEU A 19 12.90 -2.05 -3.50
CA LEU A 19 13.89 -1.94 -2.43
C LEU A 19 13.30 -2.56 -1.15
N ALA A 20 13.70 -3.79 -0.86
CA ALA A 20 13.55 -4.39 0.45
C ALA A 20 14.60 -3.80 1.40
N LEU A 21 14.16 -3.08 2.43
CA LEU A 21 15.01 -2.72 3.57
C LEU A 21 14.27 -3.08 4.86
N ALA A 22 14.66 -4.21 5.44
CA ALA A 22 14.41 -4.53 6.83
C ALA A 22 15.40 -3.76 7.70
N LEU A 23 14.95 -3.16 8.80
CA LEU A 23 15.74 -3.11 10.03
C LEU A 23 14.87 -2.89 11.27
N ALA A 24 15.14 -3.70 12.29
CA ALA A 24 14.50 -3.73 13.58
C ALA A 24 14.64 -2.40 14.36
N ALA A 25 13.56 -1.96 15.00
CA ALA A 25 13.61 -0.94 16.06
C ALA A 25 13.16 -1.55 17.40
N ALA A 26 14.03 -1.39 18.39
CA ALA A 26 13.96 -2.02 19.70
C ALA A 26 12.81 -1.51 20.58
N LEU A 27 12.27 -2.44 21.37
CA LEU A 27 11.35 -2.25 22.49
C LEU A 27 11.95 -1.33 23.57
N LEU A 28 11.30 -0.18 23.82
CA LEU A 28 11.37 0.54 25.10
C LEU A 28 9.97 1.10 25.44
N PRO A 29 9.52 1.01 26.70
CA PRO A 29 8.18 1.46 27.09
C PRO A 29 8.14 2.99 27.16
N ALA A 30 7.29 3.61 26.32
CA ALA A 30 7.01 5.04 26.41
C ALA A 30 6.21 5.33 27.69
N ARG A 31 6.77 6.16 28.58
CA ARG A 31 6.03 6.75 29.71
C ARG A 31 5.00 7.73 29.17
N ARG A 32 3.72 7.46 29.44
CA ARG A 32 2.60 8.37 29.15
C ARG A 32 2.69 9.57 30.09
N ALA A 33 3.05 10.73 29.56
CA ALA A 33 2.81 12.00 30.24
C ALA A 33 1.37 12.41 29.91
N GLU A 34 0.48 12.33 30.90
CA GLU A 34 -0.87 12.88 30.81
C GLU A 34 -0.77 14.40 30.94
N GLY A 35 -0.94 15.08 29.81
CA GLY A 35 -1.23 16.50 29.75
C GLY A 35 -2.24 16.71 28.64
N GLU A 36 -3.44 17.19 28.98
CA GLU A 36 -4.43 17.67 28.02
C GLU A 36 -3.78 18.78 27.18
N ALA A 37 -3.35 18.43 25.98
CA ALA A 37 -2.98 19.41 24.97
C ALA A 37 -4.27 19.97 24.40
N GLU A 38 -4.51 21.27 24.63
CA GLU A 38 -5.52 22.03 23.90
C GLU A 38 -5.30 21.85 22.39
N THR A 39 -6.27 21.24 21.70
CA THR A 39 -6.29 21.12 20.24
C THR A 39 -6.31 22.53 19.63
N PRO A 40 -5.27 22.94 18.89
CA PRO A 40 -5.33 24.17 18.12
C PRO A 40 -6.48 24.04 17.10
N GLY A 41 -7.36 25.04 17.04
CA GLY A 41 -8.39 25.09 16.01
C GLY A 41 -7.75 25.03 14.63
N ARG A 42 -8.04 23.96 13.87
CA ARG A 42 -7.48 23.74 12.53
C ARG A 42 -8.13 24.73 11.56
N GLU A 43 -7.46 25.84 11.25
CA GLU A 43 -7.78 26.62 10.06
C GLU A 43 -7.59 25.72 8.84
N GLY A 44 -8.68 25.53 8.09
CA GLY A 44 -8.82 24.45 7.13
C GLY A 44 -7.85 24.52 5.96
N TYR A 45 -7.15 23.41 5.72
CA TYR A 45 -6.35 23.16 4.52
C TYR A 45 -7.27 22.84 3.33
N TYR A 46 -8.13 23.78 2.96
CA TYR A 46 -9.15 23.61 1.93
C TYR A 46 -9.01 24.69 0.87
N GLY A 47 -9.01 24.32 -0.41
CA GLY A 47 -8.83 25.25 -1.53
C GLY A 47 -8.02 24.63 -2.66
N ALA A 48 -7.53 25.47 -3.56
CA ALA A 48 -6.67 25.04 -4.66
C ALA A 48 -5.36 24.46 -4.14
N ASP A 49 -4.81 23.45 -4.82
CA ASP A 49 -3.61 22.75 -4.39
C ASP A 49 -2.37 23.67 -4.32
N ALA A 50 -2.37 24.74 -5.10
CA ALA A 50 -1.32 25.75 -5.09
C ALA A 50 -1.29 26.58 -3.79
N ASP A 51 -2.42 26.68 -3.09
CA ASP A 51 -2.54 27.45 -1.84
C ASP A 51 -2.28 26.58 -0.60
N ILE A 52 -2.25 25.25 -0.74
CA ILE A 52 -2.02 24.30 0.35
C ILE A 52 -0.51 24.04 0.48
N SER A 53 0.14 24.80 1.35
CA SER A 53 1.58 24.68 1.63
C SER A 53 1.87 23.81 2.84
N PHE A 54 2.92 22.98 2.78
CA PHE A 54 3.38 22.17 3.90
C PHE A 54 4.87 21.83 3.82
N ALA A 55 5.42 21.40 4.96
CA ALA A 55 6.76 20.85 5.04
C ALA A 55 6.72 19.32 4.84
N ALA A 56 7.55 18.80 3.95
CA ALA A 56 7.69 17.37 3.68
C ALA A 56 9.13 16.92 3.96
N LEU A 57 9.31 15.69 4.44
CA LEU A 57 10.62 15.03 4.47
C LEU A 57 10.83 14.28 3.16
N SER A 58 11.83 14.66 2.39
CA SER A 58 12.25 13.96 1.17
C SER A 58 13.73 13.61 1.23
N GLY A 59 14.08 12.34 1.09
CA GLY A 59 15.46 11.87 1.23
C GLY A 59 16.10 12.18 2.59
N GLY A 60 15.27 12.36 3.63
CA GLY A 60 15.70 12.79 4.96
C GLY A 60 15.90 14.30 5.13
N GLU A 61 15.65 15.11 4.10
CA GLU A 61 15.73 16.57 4.15
C GLU A 61 14.34 17.20 4.20
N LEU A 62 14.20 18.31 4.94
CA LEU A 62 12.95 19.05 5.04
C LEU A 62 12.79 20.00 3.84
N VAL A 63 11.73 19.81 3.07
CA VAL A 63 11.39 20.60 1.88
C VAL A 63 10.07 21.33 2.11
N GLN A 64 10.03 22.62 1.80
CA GLN A 64 8.78 23.39 1.74
C GLN A 64 8.18 23.25 0.34
N THR A 65 6.92 22.88 0.25
CA THR A 65 6.24 22.63 -1.03
C THR A 65 4.76 22.97 -0.95
N THR A 66 4.08 22.86 -2.09
CA THR A 66 2.62 22.93 -2.20
C THR A 66 2.05 21.57 -2.58
N MET A 67 0.75 21.36 -2.34
CA MET A 67 0.07 20.15 -2.82
C MET A 67 0.21 20.00 -4.34
N ALA A 68 0.15 21.11 -5.10
CA ALA A 68 0.23 21.10 -6.56
C ALA A 68 1.58 20.59 -7.08
N GLU A 69 2.66 20.84 -6.33
CA GLU A 69 4.01 20.38 -6.68
C GLU A 69 4.28 18.95 -6.22
N TRP A 70 3.77 18.58 -5.04
CA TRP A 70 4.06 17.30 -4.39
C TRP A 70 3.19 16.15 -4.92
N LEU A 71 1.90 16.40 -5.11
CA LEU A 71 0.92 15.35 -5.43
C LEU A 71 1.23 14.58 -6.72
N PRO A 72 1.66 15.20 -7.83
CA PRO A 72 2.04 14.45 -9.04
C PRO A 72 3.17 13.44 -8.78
N GLY A 73 4.11 13.77 -7.89
CA GLY A 73 5.20 12.88 -7.49
C GLY A 73 4.71 11.68 -6.68
N VAL A 74 3.68 11.86 -5.86
CA VAL A 74 3.01 10.75 -5.14
C VAL A 74 2.24 9.86 -6.11
N VAL A 75 1.41 10.43 -6.98
CA VAL A 75 0.62 9.66 -7.97
C VAL A 75 1.55 8.82 -8.85
N ALA A 76 2.64 9.41 -9.33
CA ALA A 76 3.62 8.73 -10.17
C ALA A 76 4.40 7.61 -9.45
N ALA A 77 4.61 7.75 -8.14
CA ALA A 77 5.31 6.76 -7.33
C ALA A 77 4.39 5.59 -6.93
N GLU A 78 3.10 5.86 -6.74
CA GLU A 78 2.13 4.89 -6.24
C GLU A 78 1.40 4.14 -7.36
N MET A 79 1.11 4.79 -8.50
CA MET A 79 0.31 4.21 -9.58
C MET A 79 1.02 4.31 -10.94
N PRO A 80 1.06 3.22 -11.74
CA PRO A 80 1.66 3.27 -13.07
C PRO A 80 0.98 4.31 -13.97
N ALA A 81 1.76 5.17 -14.62
CA ALA A 81 1.24 6.14 -15.58
C ALA A 81 0.50 5.51 -16.78
N SER A 82 0.64 4.20 -17.00
CA SER A 82 -0.12 3.47 -18.01
C SER A 82 -1.58 3.22 -17.62
N PHE A 83 -1.95 3.36 -16.35
CA PHE A 83 -3.33 3.15 -15.88
C PHE A 83 -4.28 4.19 -16.45
N GLU A 84 -5.56 3.86 -16.50
CA GLU A 84 -6.63 4.72 -17.03
C GLU A 84 -6.70 6.08 -16.32
N ASP A 85 -7.12 7.11 -17.06
CA ASP A 85 -7.18 8.49 -16.57
C ASP A 85 -8.06 8.62 -15.31
N GLU A 86 -9.20 7.92 -15.28
CA GLU A 86 -10.11 7.92 -14.14
C GLU A 86 -9.51 7.23 -12.91
N ALA A 87 -8.68 6.20 -13.10
CA ALA A 87 -7.96 5.56 -12.00
C ALA A 87 -6.88 6.49 -11.42
N LEU A 88 -6.15 7.21 -12.30
CA LEU A 88 -5.17 8.20 -11.86
C LEU A 88 -5.83 9.39 -11.14
N ARG A 89 -7.02 9.83 -11.58
CA ARG A 89 -7.81 10.86 -10.88
C ARG A 89 -8.26 10.38 -9.50
N ALA A 90 -8.76 9.15 -9.39
CA ALA A 90 -9.11 8.56 -8.10
C ALA A 90 -7.88 8.47 -7.18
N GLN A 91 -6.72 8.08 -7.71
CA GLN A 91 -5.47 8.05 -6.95
C GLN A 91 -5.03 9.44 -6.49
N ALA A 92 -5.18 10.48 -7.32
CA ALA A 92 -4.86 11.85 -6.95
C ALA A 92 -5.73 12.34 -5.79
N VAL A 93 -7.05 12.12 -5.86
CA VAL A 93 -7.98 12.50 -4.78
C VAL A 93 -7.68 11.72 -3.49
N ALA A 94 -7.46 10.40 -3.57
CA ALA A 94 -7.13 9.59 -2.39
C ALA A 94 -5.80 10.02 -1.75
N ALA A 95 -4.76 10.25 -2.55
CA ALA A 95 -3.45 10.70 -2.06
C ALA A 95 -3.53 12.11 -1.45
N ARG A 96 -4.23 13.06 -2.09
CA ARG A 96 -4.48 14.40 -1.54
C ARG A 96 -5.20 14.32 -0.20
N THR A 97 -6.25 13.52 -0.14
CA THR A 97 -7.04 13.31 1.09
C THR A 97 -6.18 12.75 2.22
N TYR A 98 -5.34 11.77 1.93
CA TYR A 98 -4.43 11.18 2.91
C TYR A 98 -3.40 12.21 3.42
N ILE A 99 -2.83 13.04 2.54
CA ILE A 99 -1.92 14.13 2.93
C ILE A 99 -2.64 15.13 3.85
N LEU A 100 -3.85 15.55 3.50
CA LEU A 100 -4.68 16.45 4.32
C LEU A 100 -5.00 15.83 5.69
N HIS A 101 -5.30 14.53 5.74
CA HIS A 101 -5.53 13.81 6.99
C HIS A 101 -4.28 13.83 7.89
N LEU A 102 -3.08 13.63 7.33
CA LEU A 102 -1.82 13.69 8.07
C LEU A 102 -1.50 15.10 8.57
N MET A 103 -1.73 16.12 7.73
CA MET A 103 -1.58 17.53 8.09
C MET A 103 -2.49 17.93 9.26
N GLY A 104 -3.74 17.45 9.24
CA GLY A 104 -4.66 17.65 10.35
C GLY A 104 -4.20 16.92 11.60
N SER A 105 -4.04 15.59 11.51
CA SER A 105 -3.81 14.70 12.67
C SER A 105 -2.53 14.98 13.45
N GLY A 106 -1.50 15.57 12.83
CA GLY A 106 -0.23 15.86 13.48
C GLY A 106 0.51 14.57 13.82
N LYS A 107 1.24 14.01 12.85
CA LYS A 107 1.89 12.71 13.03
C LYS A 107 3.08 12.80 13.99
N ALA A 108 3.07 11.99 15.05
CA ALA A 108 4.13 11.95 16.07
C ALA A 108 5.49 11.48 15.53
N ALA A 109 5.51 10.75 14.40
CA ALA A 109 6.72 10.17 13.83
C ALA A 109 7.71 11.22 13.27
N HIS A 110 7.21 12.40 12.87
CA HIS A 110 8.03 13.52 12.38
C HIS A 110 7.30 14.85 12.68
N SER A 111 7.53 15.39 13.88
CA SER A 111 6.87 16.61 14.36
C SER A 111 7.15 17.86 13.51
N GLU A 112 8.23 17.84 12.75
CA GLU A 112 8.73 18.91 11.89
C GLU A 112 8.17 18.90 10.47
N ALA A 113 7.46 17.83 10.07
CA ALA A 113 6.93 17.65 8.72
C ALA A 113 5.51 17.09 8.74
N ALA A 114 4.69 17.52 7.78
CA ALA A 114 3.35 16.97 7.60
C ALA A 114 3.38 15.54 7.03
N VAL A 115 4.31 15.27 6.12
CA VAL A 115 4.43 13.99 5.39
C VAL A 115 5.90 13.64 5.13
N CYS A 116 6.16 12.38 4.75
CA CYS A 116 7.47 11.93 4.24
C CYS A 116 7.32 11.04 3.01
N ASP A 117 8.43 10.75 2.34
CA ASP A 117 8.53 9.90 1.15
C ASP A 117 8.78 8.40 1.44
N ASP A 118 8.76 8.00 2.71
CA ASP A 118 8.85 6.60 3.13
C ASP A 118 7.47 5.93 3.03
N PRO A 119 7.26 4.94 2.14
CA PRO A 119 5.99 4.24 1.98
C PRO A 119 5.58 3.43 3.22
N ALA A 120 6.53 3.05 4.08
CA ALA A 120 6.24 2.39 5.35
C ALA A 120 5.72 3.37 6.42
N CYS A 121 5.96 4.67 6.23
CA CYS A 121 5.49 5.73 7.11
C CYS A 121 4.29 6.46 6.48
N CYS A 122 4.49 7.18 5.39
CA CYS A 122 3.49 8.01 4.73
C CYS A 122 3.12 7.44 3.36
N LYS A 123 3.69 7.98 2.28
CA LYS A 123 3.47 7.52 0.90
C LYS A 123 4.75 7.65 0.10
N ALA A 124 4.88 6.79 -0.92
CA ALA A 124 5.97 6.93 -1.86
C ALA A 124 5.88 8.29 -2.56
N HIS A 125 7.03 8.93 -2.76
CA HIS A 125 7.14 10.13 -3.56
C HIS A 125 8.39 10.06 -4.42
N LEU A 126 8.27 10.45 -5.69
CA LEU A 126 9.40 10.58 -6.60
C LEU A 126 9.47 12.01 -7.13
N ASP A 127 10.65 12.63 -6.99
CA ASP A 127 10.91 13.92 -7.61
C ASP A 127 11.01 13.81 -9.15
N ARG A 128 10.97 14.96 -9.82
CA ARG A 128 11.00 15.02 -11.29
C ARG A 128 12.29 14.47 -11.90
N GLU A 129 13.41 14.53 -11.20
CA GLU A 129 14.69 14.00 -11.68
C GLU A 129 14.67 12.47 -11.68
N SER A 130 14.19 11.88 -10.59
CA SER A 130 13.99 10.44 -10.41
C SER A 130 12.98 9.88 -11.41
N LEU A 131 11.88 10.60 -11.64
CA LEU A 131 10.90 10.26 -12.69
C LEU A 131 11.51 10.32 -14.09
N ARG A 132 12.35 11.33 -14.38
CA ARG A 132 13.03 11.44 -15.68
C ARG A 132 14.02 10.30 -15.89
N GLY A 133 14.73 9.89 -14.84
CA GLY A 133 15.64 8.73 -14.87
C GLY A 133 14.90 7.41 -15.13
N SER A 134 13.76 7.20 -14.47
CA SER A 134 12.99 5.95 -14.57
C SER A 134 12.17 5.83 -15.87
N TRP A 135 11.48 6.90 -16.30
CA TRP A 135 10.67 6.88 -17.52
C TRP A 135 11.45 7.18 -18.80
N GLY A 136 12.63 7.78 -18.69
CA GLY A 136 13.51 8.07 -19.82
C GLY A 136 12.77 8.85 -20.92
N GLY A 137 12.73 8.28 -22.13
CA GLY A 137 12.09 8.91 -23.29
C GLY A 137 10.57 9.07 -23.18
N SER A 138 9.91 8.37 -22.26
CA SER A 138 8.46 8.49 -22.00
C SER A 138 8.13 9.49 -20.90
N PHE A 139 9.13 10.19 -20.36
CA PHE A 139 8.96 11.07 -19.22
C PHE A 139 7.90 12.15 -19.48
N ASP A 140 8.00 12.88 -20.58
CA ASP A 140 7.11 14.03 -20.82
C ASP A 140 5.64 13.59 -20.91
N SER A 141 5.35 12.50 -21.65
CA SER A 141 3.99 11.97 -21.78
C SER A 141 3.44 11.37 -20.48
N ASN A 142 4.25 10.61 -19.75
CA ASN A 142 3.83 10.02 -18.48
C ASN A 142 3.60 11.10 -17.42
N TYR A 143 4.48 12.10 -17.37
CA TYR A 143 4.37 13.21 -16.43
C TYR A 143 3.16 14.09 -16.74
N GLU A 144 2.90 14.38 -18.01
CA GLU A 144 1.70 15.12 -18.43
C GLU A 144 0.42 14.41 -17.95
N LYS A 145 0.35 13.09 -18.10
CA LYS A 145 -0.82 12.31 -17.67
C LYS A 145 -1.07 12.36 -16.16
N VAL A 146 -0.04 12.13 -15.34
CA VAL A 146 -0.18 12.17 -13.87
C VAL A 146 -0.42 13.60 -13.37
N PHE A 147 0.18 14.59 -14.04
CA PHE A 147 -0.05 16.01 -13.73
C PHE A 147 -1.50 16.40 -14.03
N GLU A 148 -2.03 16.00 -15.19
CA GLU A 148 -3.42 16.26 -15.57
C GLU A 148 -4.41 15.57 -14.63
N ALA A 149 -4.12 14.36 -14.15
CA ALA A 149 -4.96 13.69 -13.17
C ALA A 149 -5.02 14.44 -11.83
N ALA A 150 -3.88 14.99 -11.38
CA ALA A 150 -3.81 15.82 -10.18
C ALA A 150 -4.52 17.17 -10.37
N SER A 151 -4.22 17.89 -11.45
CA SER A 151 -4.75 19.23 -11.71
C SER A 151 -6.24 19.23 -12.08
N SER A 152 -6.74 18.20 -12.77
CA SER A 152 -8.18 18.09 -13.08
C SER A 152 -9.04 17.72 -11.86
N THR A 153 -8.41 17.35 -10.75
CA THR A 153 -9.04 17.09 -9.44
C THR A 153 -8.58 18.09 -8.38
N ASP A 154 -8.10 19.27 -8.79
CA ASP A 154 -7.55 20.31 -7.91
C ASP A 154 -8.46 20.59 -6.70
N GLY A 155 -7.88 20.56 -5.50
CA GLY A 155 -8.59 20.82 -4.25
C GLY A 155 -9.63 19.78 -3.82
N GLN A 156 -9.85 18.70 -4.60
CA GLN A 156 -10.85 17.69 -4.27
C GLN A 156 -10.32 16.63 -3.30
N TYR A 157 -11.12 16.32 -2.27
CA TYR A 157 -10.78 15.35 -1.23
C TYR A 157 -12.02 14.63 -0.70
N LEU A 158 -11.82 13.49 -0.05
CA LEU A 158 -12.89 12.73 0.61
C LEU A 158 -13.02 13.10 2.08
N ALA A 159 -14.25 13.36 2.52
CA ALA A 159 -14.58 13.73 3.88
C ALA A 159 -15.55 12.75 4.54
N TRP A 160 -15.42 12.59 5.85
CA TRP A 160 -16.41 11.97 6.72
C TRP A 160 -16.65 12.91 7.90
N GLU A 161 -17.91 13.26 8.17
CA GLU A 161 -18.30 14.21 9.22
C GLU A 161 -17.55 15.56 9.15
N GLY A 162 -17.25 16.01 7.92
CA GLY A 162 -16.59 17.29 7.65
C GLY A 162 -15.06 17.28 7.77
N GLU A 163 -14.44 16.14 8.07
CA GLU A 163 -12.99 16.00 8.19
C GLU A 163 -12.44 15.08 7.09
N ALA A 164 -11.23 15.37 6.58
CA ALA A 164 -10.55 14.52 5.61
C ALA A 164 -10.28 13.12 6.19
N ILE A 165 -10.67 12.09 5.43
CA ILE A 165 -10.54 10.69 5.86
C ILE A 165 -9.10 10.19 5.75
N GLU A 166 -8.76 9.09 6.44
CA GLU A 166 -7.53 8.35 6.15
C GLU A 166 -7.73 7.51 4.88
N ALA A 167 -7.61 8.13 3.71
CA ALA A 167 -7.82 7.50 2.40
C ALA A 167 -6.64 6.57 2.03
N VAL A 168 -6.52 5.44 2.74
CA VAL A 168 -5.52 4.41 2.47
C VAL A 168 -5.83 3.65 1.17
N PHE A 169 -4.78 3.16 0.52
CA PHE A 169 -4.88 2.43 -0.73
C PHE A 169 -3.72 1.43 -0.83
N HIS A 170 -3.92 0.37 -1.61
CA HIS A 170 -2.96 -0.70 -1.82
C HIS A 170 -2.96 -1.17 -3.28
N SER A 171 -1.96 -1.97 -3.64
CA SER A 171 -1.78 -2.41 -5.04
C SER A 171 -2.95 -3.25 -5.55
N SER A 172 -3.22 -4.39 -4.92
CA SER A 172 -4.28 -5.30 -5.39
C SER A 172 -4.91 -6.11 -4.25
N SER A 173 -6.21 -6.32 -4.36
CA SER A 173 -7.06 -7.13 -3.50
C SER A 173 -7.16 -8.57 -3.99
N ALA A 174 -7.54 -9.48 -3.11
CA ALA A 174 -7.85 -10.87 -3.44
C ALA A 174 -9.38 -11.04 -3.63
N GLY A 175 -9.97 -10.23 -4.52
CA GLY A 175 -11.42 -10.20 -4.78
C GLY A 175 -12.24 -9.33 -3.82
N MET A 176 -11.74 -9.06 -2.61
CA MET A 176 -12.34 -8.15 -1.63
C MET A 176 -11.26 -7.27 -0.98
N THR A 177 -11.63 -6.03 -0.63
CA THR A 177 -10.86 -5.18 0.29
C THR A 177 -11.05 -5.66 1.73
N GLU A 178 -10.18 -5.20 2.63
CA GLU A 178 -10.22 -5.56 4.05
C GLU A 178 -10.92 -4.48 4.89
N ASP A 179 -11.58 -4.90 5.97
CA ASP A 179 -12.09 -3.98 6.99
C ASP A 179 -10.92 -3.42 7.83
N ALA A 180 -10.91 -2.11 8.08
CA ALA A 180 -9.88 -1.50 8.92
C ALA A 180 -9.83 -2.07 10.34
N ALA A 181 -10.91 -2.67 10.86
CA ALA A 181 -10.93 -3.33 12.16
C ALA A 181 -10.04 -4.59 12.22
N GLU A 182 -9.84 -5.27 11.09
CA GLU A 182 -9.04 -6.50 11.01
C GLU A 182 -7.52 -6.19 10.94
N VAL A 183 -7.16 -4.97 10.52
CA VAL A 183 -5.77 -4.56 10.38
C VAL A 183 -5.35 -3.55 11.46
N TRP A 184 -6.24 -2.62 11.80
CA TRP A 184 -5.98 -1.48 12.69
C TRP A 184 -7.16 -1.19 13.62
N SER A 185 -7.77 0.00 13.51
CA SER A 185 -8.94 0.43 14.26
C SER A 185 -10.09 0.67 13.28
N ALA A 186 -11.29 0.24 13.68
CA ALA A 186 -12.49 0.35 12.86
C ALA A 186 -12.73 1.80 12.40
N ARG A 187 -13.09 1.96 11.12
CA ARG A 187 -13.51 3.25 10.54
C ARG A 187 -14.75 3.04 9.67
N PRO A 188 -15.79 3.90 9.76
CA PRO A 188 -17.05 3.70 9.02
C PRO A 188 -16.90 3.60 7.49
N TYR A 189 -15.86 4.23 6.95
CA TYR A 189 -15.59 4.33 5.52
C TYR A 189 -14.48 3.40 5.01
N LEU A 190 -13.85 2.60 5.89
CA LEU A 190 -12.85 1.59 5.51
C LEU A 190 -13.38 0.20 5.85
N VAL A 191 -14.40 -0.20 5.11
CA VAL A 191 -15.06 -1.50 5.24
C VAL A 191 -14.73 -2.38 4.03
N SER A 192 -14.92 -3.69 4.18
CA SER A 192 -14.73 -4.63 3.07
C SER A 192 -15.76 -4.41 1.95
N VAL A 193 -15.27 -4.24 0.73
CA VAL A 193 -16.05 -4.16 -0.51
C VAL A 193 -15.42 -5.08 -1.57
N SER A 194 -16.20 -5.49 -2.58
CA SER A 194 -15.66 -6.29 -3.69
C SER A 194 -14.64 -5.52 -4.52
N SER A 195 -13.66 -6.19 -5.11
CA SER A 195 -12.62 -5.58 -5.95
C SER A 195 -12.50 -6.41 -7.24
N PRO A 196 -12.64 -5.81 -8.43
CA PRO A 196 -12.90 -6.56 -9.67
C PRO A 196 -11.65 -7.15 -10.34
N GLU A 197 -10.45 -6.78 -9.92
CA GLU A 197 -9.21 -7.21 -10.54
C GLU A 197 -8.95 -8.71 -10.39
N THR A 198 -8.28 -9.27 -11.40
CA THR A 198 -7.99 -10.70 -11.52
C THR A 198 -6.52 -10.96 -11.87
N ALA A 199 -6.16 -12.23 -11.98
CA ALA A 199 -4.84 -12.65 -12.46
C ALA A 199 -4.49 -12.17 -13.88
N GLY A 200 -5.50 -11.79 -14.69
CA GLY A 200 -5.28 -11.22 -16.01
C GLY A 200 -4.83 -9.76 -15.98
N ASP A 201 -5.17 -9.05 -14.90
CA ASP A 201 -5.01 -7.60 -14.77
C ASP A 201 -3.76 -7.24 -13.96
N VAL A 202 -3.43 -8.07 -12.96
CA VAL A 202 -2.35 -7.80 -12.02
C VAL A 202 -1.13 -8.69 -12.32
N PRO A 203 0.03 -8.10 -12.67
CA PRO A 203 1.29 -8.83 -12.77
C PRO A 203 1.62 -9.52 -11.45
N ASP A 204 2.01 -10.80 -11.51
CA ASP A 204 2.30 -11.62 -10.34
C ASP A 204 1.16 -11.59 -9.29
N TYR A 205 -0.10 -11.61 -9.75
CA TYR A 205 -1.27 -11.58 -8.86
C TYR A 205 -1.25 -12.69 -7.81
N VAL A 206 -0.80 -13.88 -8.22
CA VAL A 206 -0.56 -15.03 -7.34
C VAL A 206 0.93 -15.32 -7.35
N THR A 207 1.53 -15.34 -6.16
CA THR A 207 2.96 -15.65 -5.95
C THR A 207 3.12 -16.80 -4.98
N SER A 208 4.33 -17.37 -4.96
CA SER A 208 4.67 -18.48 -4.08
C SER A 208 5.95 -18.19 -3.31
N VAL A 209 5.97 -18.53 -2.03
CA VAL A 209 7.16 -18.47 -1.17
C VAL A 209 7.35 -19.85 -0.55
N GLU A 210 8.47 -20.49 -0.89
CA GLU A 210 8.88 -21.76 -0.31
C GLU A 210 9.86 -21.51 0.84
N VAL A 211 9.60 -22.14 1.98
CA VAL A 211 10.39 -21.98 3.21
C VAL A 211 10.82 -23.36 3.69
N SER A 212 12.11 -23.52 3.99
CA SER A 212 12.61 -24.75 4.58
C SER A 212 12.00 -24.98 5.97
N PRO A 213 11.82 -26.23 6.43
CA PRO A 213 11.33 -26.47 7.79
C PRO A 213 12.18 -25.84 8.89
N GLU A 214 13.50 -25.74 8.66
CA GLU A 214 14.44 -25.10 9.60
C GLU A 214 14.17 -23.59 9.71
N ASP A 215 14.09 -22.89 8.57
CA ASP A 215 13.84 -21.44 8.55
C ASP A 215 12.44 -21.10 9.08
N PHE A 216 11.45 -21.94 8.74
CA PHE A 216 10.09 -21.82 9.23
C PHE A 216 10.05 -21.93 10.76
N ALA A 217 10.68 -22.96 11.32
CA ALA A 217 10.75 -23.14 12.76
C ALA A 217 11.52 -22.01 13.46
N ALA A 218 12.64 -21.56 12.89
CA ALA A 218 13.44 -20.48 13.46
C ALA A 218 12.64 -19.16 13.56
N LYS A 219 11.94 -18.78 12.49
CA LYS A 219 11.12 -17.55 12.45
C LYS A 219 9.95 -17.62 13.42
N LEU A 220 9.23 -18.75 13.47
CA LEU A 220 8.09 -18.90 14.37
C LEU A 220 8.51 -18.96 15.85
N THR A 221 9.60 -19.65 16.18
CA THR A 221 10.13 -19.70 17.54
C THR A 221 10.56 -18.31 18.04
N ALA A 222 11.06 -17.46 17.14
CA ALA A 222 11.40 -16.08 17.48
C ALA A 222 10.17 -15.23 17.86
N LEU A 223 9.02 -15.48 17.22
CA LEU A 223 7.75 -14.80 17.51
C LEU A 223 7.04 -15.40 18.74
N ARG A 224 7.06 -16.72 18.86
CA ARG A 224 6.41 -17.50 19.91
C ARG A 224 7.31 -18.67 20.33
N PRO A 225 8.16 -18.49 21.36
CA PRO A 225 9.01 -19.56 21.87
C PRO A 225 8.26 -20.78 22.44
N GLY A 226 6.93 -20.66 22.65
CA GLY A 226 6.06 -21.74 23.13
C GLY A 226 5.59 -22.72 22.06
N ALA A 227 5.77 -22.41 20.76
CA ALA A 227 5.30 -23.27 19.68
C ALA A 227 6.08 -24.60 19.65
N ASP A 228 5.38 -25.73 19.72
CA ASP A 228 6.00 -27.06 19.62
C ASP A 228 6.24 -27.45 18.16
N LEU A 229 7.49 -27.24 17.72
CA LEU A 229 7.98 -27.61 16.39
C LEU A 229 9.01 -28.73 16.46
N SER A 230 8.94 -29.57 17.50
CA SER A 230 9.90 -30.68 17.73
C SER A 230 9.58 -31.94 16.91
N GLY A 231 8.32 -32.10 16.47
CA GLY A 231 7.85 -33.20 15.63
C GLY A 231 8.20 -33.05 14.15
N GLY A 232 7.68 -33.95 13.31
CA GLY A 232 7.83 -33.82 11.85
C GLY A 232 7.08 -32.61 11.29
N PRO A 233 7.62 -31.88 10.29
CA PRO A 233 7.03 -30.63 9.77
C PRO A 233 5.56 -30.72 9.35
N ALA A 234 5.16 -31.86 8.79
CA ALA A 234 3.77 -32.11 8.38
C ALA A 234 2.76 -32.08 9.54
N GLY A 235 3.22 -32.24 10.78
CA GLY A 235 2.38 -32.20 11.98
C GLY A 235 2.35 -30.83 12.67
N TRP A 236 3.06 -29.83 12.17
CA TRP A 236 3.12 -28.51 12.82
C TRP A 236 1.90 -27.64 12.50
N LEU A 237 1.27 -27.81 11.33
CA LEU A 237 0.14 -26.98 10.90
C LEU A 237 -1.16 -27.48 11.52
N GLY A 238 -1.88 -26.57 12.17
CA GLY A 238 -3.24 -26.74 12.66
C GLY A 238 -4.26 -25.99 11.79
N PRO A 239 -5.44 -25.66 12.35
CA PRO A 239 -6.47 -24.91 11.66
C PRO A 239 -6.00 -23.54 11.16
N LEU A 240 -6.55 -23.12 10.02
CA LEU A 240 -6.41 -21.79 9.44
C LEU A 240 -7.78 -21.14 9.36
N GLU A 241 -7.92 -19.96 9.96
CA GLU A 241 -9.15 -19.17 10.00
C GLU A 241 -9.03 -17.96 9.08
N ARG A 242 -10.17 -17.56 8.51
CA ARG A 242 -10.27 -16.43 7.59
C ARG A 242 -11.32 -15.45 8.07
N ASP A 243 -11.03 -14.18 7.89
CA ASP A 243 -11.96 -13.08 8.12
C ASP A 243 -13.05 -12.99 7.02
N GLY A 244 -13.89 -11.98 7.13
CA GLY A 244 -14.97 -11.71 6.17
C GLY A 244 -14.52 -11.36 4.75
N SER A 245 -13.27 -10.88 4.58
CA SER A 245 -12.69 -10.59 3.26
C SER A 245 -12.08 -11.85 2.61
N GLY A 246 -11.88 -12.90 3.40
CA GLY A 246 -11.22 -14.14 2.99
C GLY A 246 -9.70 -14.11 3.17
N ARG A 247 -9.15 -13.09 3.84
CA ARG A 247 -7.75 -13.06 4.26
C ARG A 247 -7.54 -13.94 5.48
N VAL A 248 -6.29 -14.32 5.73
CA VAL A 248 -5.95 -15.18 6.87
C VAL A 248 -5.97 -14.32 8.14
N GLU A 249 -6.93 -14.58 9.01
CA GLU A 249 -7.02 -13.97 10.34
C GLU A 249 -5.98 -14.63 11.25
N SER A 250 -6.01 -15.96 11.34
CA SER A 250 -5.12 -16.74 12.20
C SER A 250 -4.75 -18.11 11.61
N VAL A 251 -3.60 -18.64 12.04
CA VAL A 251 -3.15 -20.00 11.78
C VAL A 251 -2.61 -20.58 13.09
N GLU A 252 -3.08 -21.77 13.46
CA GLU A 252 -2.47 -22.52 14.56
C GLU A 252 -1.22 -23.24 14.04
N ILE A 253 -0.07 -23.01 14.68
CA ILE A 253 1.19 -23.67 14.33
C ILE A 253 1.91 -24.10 15.61
N GLY A 254 2.17 -25.40 15.76
CA GLY A 254 2.80 -25.95 16.96
C GLY A 254 2.00 -25.70 18.24
N GLY A 255 0.67 -25.60 18.15
CA GLY A 255 -0.23 -25.33 19.28
C GLY A 255 -0.30 -23.86 19.73
N GLU A 256 0.37 -22.95 19.01
CA GLU A 256 0.27 -21.50 19.23
C GLU A 256 -0.46 -20.84 18.06
N SER A 257 -1.17 -19.74 18.33
CA SER A 257 -1.87 -18.97 17.30
C SER A 257 -0.98 -17.86 16.75
N PHE A 258 -0.90 -17.77 15.42
CA PHE A 258 -0.21 -16.71 14.68
C PHE A 258 -1.20 -15.98 13.78
N THR A 259 -1.15 -14.66 13.78
CA THR A 259 -1.98 -13.86 12.87
C THR A 259 -1.45 -13.94 11.44
N GLY A 260 -2.32 -13.74 10.44
CA GLY A 260 -1.87 -13.62 9.05
C GLY A 260 -0.86 -12.49 8.85
N GLN A 261 -0.98 -11.40 9.61
CA GLN A 261 -0.06 -10.26 9.57
C GLN A 261 1.33 -10.61 10.12
N GLU A 262 1.42 -11.32 11.26
CA GLU A 262 2.70 -11.81 11.80
C GLU A 262 3.42 -12.72 10.78
N LEU A 263 2.68 -13.61 10.12
CA LEU A 263 3.24 -14.50 9.11
C LEU A 263 3.65 -13.73 7.84
N ARG A 264 2.84 -12.77 7.41
CA ARG A 264 3.16 -11.89 6.29
C ARG A 264 4.49 -11.16 6.51
N GLU A 265 4.68 -10.58 7.69
CA GLU A 265 5.92 -9.89 8.06
C GLU A 265 7.10 -10.85 8.19
N ALA A 266 6.92 -11.97 8.90
CA ALA A 266 7.98 -12.93 9.14
C ALA A 266 8.53 -13.56 7.86
N PHE A 267 7.66 -13.79 6.86
CA PHE A 267 8.01 -14.46 5.61
C PHE A 267 8.03 -13.53 4.39
N SER A 268 7.94 -12.21 4.62
CA SER A 268 7.93 -11.18 3.57
C SER A 268 6.88 -11.44 2.48
N LEU A 269 5.68 -11.89 2.89
CA LEU A 269 4.59 -12.17 1.98
C LEU A 269 3.97 -10.87 1.46
N ARG A 270 3.45 -10.89 0.24
CA ARG A 270 2.81 -9.72 -0.39
C ARG A 270 1.50 -9.30 0.30
N SER A 271 0.76 -10.25 0.85
CA SER A 271 -0.53 -10.02 1.50
C SER A 271 -0.81 -11.08 2.58
N THR A 272 -1.90 -10.89 3.32
CA THR A 272 -2.48 -11.89 4.23
C THR A 272 -3.45 -12.84 3.52
N ALA A 273 -3.73 -12.64 2.23
CA ALA A 273 -4.57 -13.54 1.44
C ALA A 273 -3.71 -14.69 0.90
N PHE A 274 -3.41 -15.67 1.76
CA PHE A 274 -2.60 -16.83 1.37
C PHE A 274 -3.23 -18.17 1.74
N THR A 275 -2.72 -19.24 1.11
CA THR A 275 -2.78 -20.60 1.65
C THR A 275 -1.40 -21.00 2.15
N LEU A 276 -1.35 -21.95 3.06
CA LEU A 276 -0.12 -22.49 3.64
C LEU A 276 -0.20 -24.01 3.67
N ASP A 277 0.71 -24.66 2.95
CA ASP A 277 0.77 -26.11 2.83
C ASP A 277 2.17 -26.63 3.22
N CYS A 278 2.25 -27.84 3.77
CA CYS A 278 3.51 -28.55 3.97
C CYS A 278 3.66 -29.64 2.91
N THR A 279 4.66 -29.49 2.03
CA THR A 279 4.92 -30.47 0.94
C THR A 279 5.86 -31.61 1.38
N GLY A 280 6.17 -31.69 2.67
CA GLY A 280 7.12 -32.64 3.26
C GLY A 280 8.59 -32.19 3.16
N GLU A 281 8.94 -31.43 2.12
CA GLU A 281 10.28 -30.85 1.92
C GLU A 281 10.33 -29.35 2.24
N ALA A 282 9.18 -28.66 2.17
CA ALA A 282 9.06 -27.23 2.44
C ALA A 282 7.66 -26.85 2.95
N PHE A 283 7.55 -25.64 3.48
CA PHE A 283 6.29 -24.92 3.65
C PHE A 283 6.10 -24.00 2.46
N LEU A 284 4.96 -24.15 1.78
CA LEU A 284 4.60 -23.37 0.60
C LEU A 284 3.49 -22.39 0.96
N PHE A 285 3.81 -21.11 0.91
CA PHE A 285 2.81 -20.05 0.89
C PHE A 285 2.39 -19.78 -0.55
N THR A 286 1.09 -19.81 -0.84
CA THR A 286 0.52 -19.29 -2.10
C THR A 286 -0.23 -18.01 -1.79
N VAL A 287 0.28 -16.87 -2.22
CA VAL A 287 -0.15 -15.53 -1.80
C VAL A 287 -0.84 -14.82 -2.96
N THR A 288 -2.02 -14.27 -2.74
CA THR A 288 -2.82 -13.55 -3.74
C THR A 288 -2.92 -12.06 -3.41
N GLY A 289 -2.81 -11.20 -4.42
CA GLY A 289 -2.84 -9.75 -4.26
C GLY A 289 -1.61 -9.19 -3.54
N TYR A 290 -1.60 -7.88 -3.33
CA TYR A 290 -0.47 -7.18 -2.73
C TYR A 290 -0.94 -5.96 -1.93
N GLY A 291 -0.64 -5.99 -0.63
CA GLY A 291 -0.79 -4.88 0.29
C GLY A 291 -1.70 -5.21 1.48
N HIS A 292 -1.98 -4.20 2.29
CA HIS A 292 -2.81 -4.34 3.49
C HIS A 292 -4.27 -4.70 3.16
N GLY A 293 -4.78 -4.35 1.97
CA GLY A 293 -6.13 -4.70 1.55
C GLY A 293 -7.20 -3.68 1.92
N VAL A 294 -6.94 -2.82 2.90
CA VAL A 294 -7.87 -1.77 3.33
C VAL A 294 -7.95 -0.60 2.33
N GLY A 295 -9.16 -0.09 2.07
CA GLY A 295 -9.40 1.08 1.22
C GLY A 295 -9.32 0.77 -0.27
N MET A 296 -8.78 1.70 -1.07
CA MET A 296 -8.82 1.57 -2.54
C MET A 296 -7.77 0.61 -3.09
N SER A 297 -8.21 -0.39 -3.86
CA SER A 297 -7.31 -1.18 -4.72
C SER A 297 -6.93 -0.40 -5.97
N GLN A 298 -5.64 -0.24 -6.23
CA GLN A 298 -5.14 0.48 -7.41
C GLN A 298 -5.46 -0.25 -8.72
N TYR A 299 -5.20 -1.56 -8.78
CA TYR A 299 -5.59 -2.37 -9.94
C TYR A 299 -7.11 -2.50 -10.06
N GLY A 300 -7.82 -2.59 -8.94
CA GLY A 300 -9.28 -2.60 -8.94
C GLY A 300 -9.87 -1.29 -9.48
N ALA A 301 -9.31 -0.15 -9.11
CA ALA A 301 -9.67 1.15 -9.69
C ALA A 301 -9.40 1.21 -11.20
N ASN A 302 -8.27 0.66 -11.66
CA ASN A 302 -7.96 0.59 -13.08
C ASN A 302 -8.98 -0.26 -13.86
N VAL A 303 -9.33 -1.45 -13.36
CA VAL A 303 -10.33 -2.32 -13.99
C VAL A 303 -11.72 -1.67 -14.00
N MET A 304 -12.09 -0.94 -12.94
CA MET A 304 -13.34 -0.16 -12.93
C MET A 304 -13.33 0.94 -14.00
N ALA A 305 -12.22 1.67 -14.14
CA ALA A 305 -12.06 2.70 -15.15
C ALA A 305 -12.09 2.14 -16.59
N GLU A 306 -11.44 0.99 -16.83
CA GLU A 306 -11.54 0.26 -18.11
C GLU A 306 -12.99 -0.18 -18.42
N GLY A 307 -13.77 -0.48 -17.38
CA GLY A 307 -15.20 -0.75 -17.44
C GLY A 307 -16.09 0.49 -17.65
N GLY A 308 -15.49 1.70 -17.69
CA GLY A 308 -16.17 2.97 -17.92
C GLY A 308 -16.62 3.72 -16.67
N ALA A 309 -16.24 3.28 -15.47
CA ALA A 309 -16.51 4.01 -14.24
C ALA A 309 -15.66 5.30 -14.18
N ASP A 310 -16.27 6.40 -13.75
CA ASP A 310 -15.51 7.62 -13.47
C ASP A 310 -14.83 7.58 -12.09
N TYR A 311 -13.89 8.51 -11.83
CA TYR A 311 -13.17 8.54 -10.57
C TYR A 311 -14.07 8.72 -9.34
N ARG A 312 -15.25 9.35 -9.49
CA ARG A 312 -16.18 9.56 -8.38
C ARG A 312 -16.86 8.25 -8.02
N GLU A 313 -17.26 7.47 -9.01
CA GLU A 313 -17.81 6.11 -8.84
C GLU A 313 -16.77 5.17 -8.21
N ILE A 314 -15.51 5.25 -8.65
CA ILE A 314 -14.40 4.48 -8.07
C ILE A 314 -14.21 4.82 -6.59
N LEU A 315 -14.11 6.12 -6.25
CA LEU A 315 -13.92 6.55 -4.87
C LEU A 315 -15.11 6.19 -3.98
N ALA A 316 -16.34 6.38 -4.46
CA ALA A 316 -17.55 6.04 -3.71
C ALA A 316 -17.68 4.54 -3.44
N HIS A 317 -17.14 3.70 -4.33
CA HIS A 317 -17.08 2.25 -4.15
C HIS A 317 -16.11 1.84 -3.05
N TYR A 318 -14.88 2.36 -3.07
CA TYR A 318 -13.83 1.97 -2.12
C TYR A 318 -13.89 2.69 -0.77
N TYR A 319 -14.55 3.85 -0.70
CA TYR A 319 -14.71 4.64 0.52
C TYR A 319 -16.20 4.96 0.75
N PRO A 320 -17.03 3.93 1.03
CA PRO A 320 -18.47 4.09 1.06
C PRO A 320 -18.94 5.08 2.12
N GLY A 321 -19.92 5.90 1.75
CA GLY A 321 -20.54 6.89 2.62
C GLY A 321 -19.73 8.17 2.82
N THR A 322 -18.56 8.30 2.20
CA THR A 322 -17.77 9.53 2.22
C THR A 322 -18.32 10.56 1.24
N GLU A 323 -18.06 11.83 1.52
CA GLU A 323 -18.41 12.95 0.65
C GLU A 323 -17.18 13.39 -0.15
N LEU A 324 -17.33 13.51 -1.47
CA LEU A 324 -16.32 14.16 -2.31
C LEU A 324 -16.53 15.68 -2.25
N VAL A 325 -15.61 16.37 -1.59
CA VAL A 325 -15.64 17.83 -1.42
C VAL A 325 -14.86 18.50 -2.54
N GLY A 326 -15.33 19.67 -3.01
CA GLY A 326 -14.68 20.47 -4.06
C GLY A 326 -15.00 20.03 -5.50
N ALA A 327 -15.89 19.07 -5.68
CA ALA A 327 -16.27 18.49 -6.97
C ALA A 327 -17.35 19.24 -7.75
#